data_AF-A0A538CEP7-F1
#
_entry.id   AF-A0A538CEP7-F1
#
_cell.length_a   1.000
_cell.length_b   1.000
_cell.length_c   1.000
_cell.angle_alpha   90.00
_cell.angle_beta   90.00
_cell.angle_gamma   90.00
#
_symmetry.space_group_name_H-M   'P 1'
#
loop_
_entity.id
_entity.type
_entity.pdbx_description
1 polymer ?
#
loop_
_entity_poly.entity_id
_entity_poly.type
_entity_poly.pdbx_seq_one_letter_code
_entity_poly.pdbx_strand_id
1 'polypeptide(L)' 'LENRVLFGSVNAHRQDWLAAVADLERARERWPEAVDQFVTLRVPLDRFQEAFDHRGGKATFVLSDSLPG' A
#
# COMPACT_ATOMS: atom_id res chain seq x y z
N LEU A 1 -4.65 23.19 33.10
CA LEU A 1 -3.59 22.17 33.02
C LEU A 1 -3.93 21.28 31.84
N GLU A 2 -3.31 21.51 30.68
CA GLU A 2 -3.53 20.68 29.49
C GLU A 2 -2.57 19.49 29.52
N ASN A 3 -3.11 18.28 29.73
CA ASN A 3 -2.32 17.07 29.57
C ASN A 3 -2.20 16.77 28.06
N ARG A 4 -0.99 16.95 27.53
CA ARG A 4 -0.65 16.58 26.15
C ARG A 4 0.18 15.29 26.17
N VAL A 5 -0.15 14.36 25.28
CA VAL A 5 0.57 13.08 25.13
C VAL A 5 1.33 13.10 23.81
N LEU A 6 2.60 12.68 23.85
CA LEU A 6 3.39 12.34 22.67
C LEU A 6 3.55 10.81 22.64
N PHE A 7 3.08 10.18 21.55
CA PHE A 7 3.13 8.74 21.36
C PHE A 7 3.80 8.41 20.03
N GLY A 8 4.75 7.47 20.04
CA GLY A 8 5.36 6.91 18.83
C GLY A 8 4.77 5.54 18.54
N SER A 9 4.35 5.32 17.29
CA SER A 9 3.91 4.02 16.79
C SER A 9 4.90 3.52 15.74
N VAL A 10 5.28 2.25 15.84
CA VAL A 10 6.12 1.57 14.85
C VAL A 10 5.65 0.13 14.72
N ASN A 11 5.66 -0.36 13.48
CA ASN A 11 5.21 -1.71 13.11
C ASN A 11 3.70 -1.92 13.34
N ALA A 12 3.24 -3.11 12.99
CA ALA A 12 1.88 -3.58 13.07
C ALA A 12 1.87 -5.07 13.43
N HIS A 13 0.98 -5.48 14.33
CA HIS A 13 0.75 -6.88 14.63
C HIS A 13 -0.15 -7.53 13.59
N ARG A 14 -0.18 -8.87 13.55
CA ARG A 14 -1.03 -9.65 12.63
C ARG A 14 -2.49 -9.19 12.62
N GLN A 15 -3.03 -8.83 13.77
CA GLN A 15 -4.42 -8.36 13.89
C GLN A 15 -4.65 -7.06 13.12
N ASP A 16 -3.67 -6.16 13.11
CA ASP A 16 -3.76 -4.88 12.41
C ASP A 16 -3.76 -5.11 10.89
N TRP A 17 -2.99 -6.10 10.42
CA TRP A 17 -3.01 -6.53 9.02
C TRP A 17 -4.35 -7.12 8.60
N LEU A 18 -4.96 -7.98 9.43
CA LEU A 18 -6.27 -8.55 9.13
C LEU A 18 -7.36 -7.48 9.11
N ALA A 19 -7.32 -6.54 10.07
CA ALA A 19 -8.22 -5.40 10.08
C ALA A 19 -8.06 -4.54 8.82
N ALA A 20 -6.82 -4.27 8.40
CA ALA A 20 -6.55 -3.48 7.20
C ALA A 20 -7.13 -4.10 5.92
N VAL A 21 -7.10 -5.43 5.77
CA VAL A 21 -7.72 -6.10 4.61
C VAL A 21 -9.24 -5.88 4.60
N ALA A 22 -9.92 -6.12 5.73
CA ALA A 22 -11.36 -5.89 5.84
C ALA A 22 -11.74 -4.41 5.65
N ASP A 23 -10.88 -3.48 6.10
CA ASP A 23 -11.07 -2.05 5.90
C ASP A 23 -10.95 -1.65 4.44
N LEU A 24 -10.02 -2.24 3.69
CA LEU A 24 -9.86 -2.00 2.26
C LEU A 24 -11.07 -2.49 1.45
N GLU A 25 -11.66 -3.63 1.81
CA GLU A 25 -12.89 -4.13 1.19
C GLU A 25 -14.05 -3.15 1.42
N ARG A 26 -14.27 -2.73 2.66
CA ARG A 26 -15.31 -1.73 2.99
C ARG A 26 -15.06 -0.38 2.32
N ALA A 27 -13.81 0.04 2.23
CA ALA A 27 -13.44 1.27 1.54
C ALA A 27 -13.74 1.17 0.04
N ARG A 28 -13.53 0.01 -0.59
CA ARG A 28 -13.88 -0.24 -1.99
C ARG A 28 -15.38 -0.13 -2.22
N GLU A 29 -16.20 -0.70 -1.34
CA GLU A 29 -17.65 -0.61 -1.45
C GLU A 29 -18.16 0.83 -1.31
N ARG A 30 -17.53 1.59 -0.40
CA ARG A 30 -17.97 2.96 -0.10
C ARG A 30 -17.42 4.01 -1.08
N TRP A 31 -16.21 3.80 -1.58
CA TRP A 31 -15.50 4.69 -2.50
C TRP A 31 -14.78 3.88 -3.58
N PRO A 32 -15.51 3.40 -4.61
CA PRO A 32 -15.00 2.44 -5.58
C PRO A 32 -13.71 2.87 -6.28
N GLU A 33 -13.60 4.15 -6.63
CA GLU A 33 -12.47 4.70 -7.38
C GLU A 33 -11.29 5.11 -6.49
N ALA A 34 -11.53 5.35 -5.19
CA ALA A 34 -10.50 5.87 -4.30
C ALA A 34 -9.42 4.82 -4.01
N VAL A 35 -9.81 3.55 -3.87
CA VAL A 35 -8.86 2.48 -3.54
C VAL A 35 -7.88 2.23 -4.69
N ASP A 36 -8.31 2.36 -5.96
CA ASP A 36 -7.43 2.18 -7.12
C ASP A 36 -6.39 3.29 -7.27
N GLN A 37 -6.68 4.49 -6.77
CA GLN A 37 -5.79 5.64 -6.87
C GLN A 37 -4.57 5.55 -5.93
N PHE A 38 -4.57 4.65 -4.94
CA PHE A 38 -3.43 4.53 -4.02
C PHE A 38 -2.16 3.99 -4.68
N VAL A 39 -2.29 3.06 -5.64
CA VAL A 39 -1.15 2.48 -6.36
C VAL A 39 -1.17 2.98 -7.79
N THR A 40 -0.34 3.99 -8.03
CA THR A 40 -0.27 4.75 -9.27
C THR A 40 0.71 4.19 -10.30
N LEU A 41 1.61 3.30 -9.89
CA LEU A 41 2.57 2.65 -10.78
C LEU A 41 2.78 1.19 -10.38
N ARG A 42 2.69 0.29 -11.37
CA ARG A 42 2.96 -1.15 -11.25
C ARG A 42 3.89 -1.55 -12.39
N VAL A 43 5.10 -2.00 -12.07
CA VAL A 43 6.09 -2.37 -13.09
C VAL A 43 6.79 -3.69 -12.75
N PRO A 44 7.29 -4.45 -13.73
CA PRO A 44 8.20 -5.57 -13.48
C PRO A 44 9.50 -5.12 -12.79
N LEU A 45 10.23 -6.07 -12.20
CA LEU A 45 11.43 -5.81 -11.40
C LEU A 45 12.57 -5.17 -12.20
N ASP A 46 12.69 -5.46 -13.49
CA ASP A 46 13.70 -4.92 -14.39
C ASP A 46 13.53 -3.41 -14.68
N ARG A 47 12.37 -2.83 -14.34
CA ARG A 47 12.08 -1.39 -14.43
C ARG A 47 12.26 -0.67 -13.10
N PHE A 48 13.27 -1.06 -12.32
CA PHE A 48 13.55 -0.48 -11.00
C PHE A 48 13.68 1.05 -11.04
N GLN A 49 14.46 1.59 -11.98
CA GLN A 49 14.74 3.04 -12.04
C GLN A 49 13.46 3.86 -12.20
N GLU A 50 12.53 3.40 -13.02
CA GLU A 50 11.23 4.05 -13.20
C GLU A 50 10.37 4.03 -11.94
N ALA A 51 10.32 2.88 -11.24
CA ALA A 51 9.63 2.80 -9.96
C ALA A 51 10.25 3.73 -8.90
N PHE A 52 11.59 3.80 -8.89
CA PHE A 52 12.34 4.65 -7.96
C PHE A 52 12.19 6.14 -8.24
N ASP A 53 12.07 6.54 -9.51
CA ASP A 53 11.92 7.93 -9.93
C ASP A 53 10.47 8.43 -9.89
N HIS A 54 9.50 7.55 -9.67
CA HIS A 54 8.08 7.91 -9.63
C HIS A 54 7.77 8.92 -8.51
N ARG A 55 7.10 10.02 -8.86
CA ARG A 55 6.69 11.10 -7.94
C ARG A 55 5.21 11.43 -8.16
N GLY A 56 4.33 10.49 -7.87
CA GLY A 56 2.88 10.70 -8.04
C GLY A 56 1.99 9.84 -7.15
N GLY A 57 2.57 9.00 -6.30
CA GLY A 57 1.85 8.04 -5.47
C GLY A 57 2.70 6.81 -5.22
N LYS A 58 2.06 5.72 -4.76
CA LYS A 58 2.75 4.47 -4.51
C LYS A 58 3.13 3.81 -5.84
N ALA A 59 4.41 3.51 -6.00
CA ALA A 59 4.91 2.55 -6.98
C ALA A 59 5.10 1.19 -6.31
N THR A 60 4.84 0.11 -7.04
CA THR A 60 5.09 -1.26 -6.58
C THR A 60 5.58 -2.14 -7.73
N PHE A 61 6.36 -3.16 -7.40
CA PHE A 61 6.73 -4.18 -8.36
C PHE A 61 5.62 -5.21 -8.53
N VAL A 62 5.44 -5.71 -9.75
CA VAL A 62 4.69 -6.91 -10.05
C VAL A 62 5.69 -8.05 -10.14
N LEU A 63 5.62 -8.96 -9.18
CA LEU A 63 6.33 -10.22 -9.23
C LEU A 63 5.40 -11.23 -9.89
N SER A 64 5.56 -11.46 -11.19
CA SER A 64 4.95 -12.62 -11.83
C SER A 64 5.81 -13.84 -11.53
N ASP A 65 5.20 -14.93 -11.08
CA ASP A 65 5.84 -16.25 -11.10
C ASP A 65 5.99 -16.70 -12.56
N SER A 66 6.99 -16.18 -13.26
CA SER A 66 7.51 -16.84 -14.45
C SER A 66 8.36 -18.02 -13.98
N LEU A 67 7.72 -19.13 -13.63
CA LEU A 67 8.38 -20.42 -13.84
C LEU A 67 8.57 -20.54 -15.36
N PRO A 68 9.80 -20.73 -15.87
CA PRO A 68 9.95 -21.17 -17.25
C PRO A 68 9.20 -22.51 -17.39
N GLY A 69 8.39 -22.61 -18.46
CA GLY A 69 7.48 -23.73 -18.71
C GLY A 69 8.14 -25.08 -18.90
#